data_AF-A0A4Q7JF62-F1
#
_entry.id   AF-A0A4Q7JF62-F1
#
_cell.length_a   1.000
_cell.length_b   1.000
_cell.length_c   1.000
_cell.angle_alpha   90.00
_cell.angle_beta   90.00
_cell.angle_gamma   90.00
#
_symmetry.space_group_name_H-M   'P 1'
#
loop_
_entity.id
_entity.type
_entity.pdbx_description
1 polymer ?
#
loop_
_entity_poly.entity_id
_entity_poly.type
_entity_poly.pdbx_seq_one_letter_code
_entity_poly.pdbx_strand_id
1 'polypeptide(L)'
;MKAALPYRLTACVAVVVAVLAGALLVSLPAHGGPVTEPRVATCDLPGGPVEVPAELTAVFPDEAAGHFTAQLRVTLTLPAPAMDTLRPGATVAADVRVAVRQGGSTQDVAATGLSTTDIRQPDVTLTGELPAVPIRPGSEAVVELTGLTPVLPAGPCTADAPRRELARIAAKPEPRVQACPGAVCTSLKVEGTSRVAKLGSDIVLEPGRFEAVAYFDGPEPGWPLRLEGELNLPPVDAYFVVFRFMPSTSRVAFLPRGKATGKGRIVTPPGVQCNGLCVEVDMIIKLDIKLSDVEQDGVPLRVGDRCATATPAEIPMRGVIAGIGGPPGTKSEFRARYAIPSYGGCGTAENLDRLFTGLVSGPGNELHSILTTLPPGAP
;
A
#
# COMPACT_ATOMS: atom_id res chain seq x y z
N MET A 1 18.03 81.70 -15.38
CA MET A 1 17.12 82.45 -14.48
C MET A 1 15.95 81.54 -14.13
N LYS A 2 15.71 81.32 -12.82
CA LYS A 2 14.42 81.15 -12.09
C LYS A 2 13.27 80.37 -12.78
N ALA A 3 12.48 79.47 -12.19
CA ALA A 3 12.29 78.86 -10.85
C ALA A 3 11.26 77.72 -11.09
N ALA A 4 11.46 76.48 -10.63
CA ALA A 4 10.87 75.86 -9.43
C ALA A 4 9.39 76.20 -9.06
N LEU A 5 8.50 75.20 -9.15
CA LEU A 5 7.59 74.62 -8.11
C LEU A 5 6.25 74.06 -8.67
N PRO A 6 5.57 73.13 -7.96
CA PRO A 6 5.03 71.89 -8.52
C PRO A 6 3.50 71.75 -8.37
N TYR A 7 2.90 70.84 -9.15
CA TYR A 7 1.54 70.36 -8.90
C TYR A 7 1.57 69.04 -8.13
N ARG A 8 1.03 69.10 -6.91
CA ARG A 8 0.68 67.96 -6.06
C ARG A 8 -0.52 67.25 -6.68
N LEU A 9 -0.40 65.95 -6.94
CA LEU A 9 -1.55 65.08 -7.20
C LEU A 9 -1.75 64.18 -5.99
N THR A 10 -2.84 64.48 -5.29
CA THR A 10 -3.23 63.93 -4.00
C THR A 10 -3.93 62.59 -4.19
N ALA A 11 -3.48 61.63 -3.37
CA ALA A 11 -4.06 60.36 -2.95
C ALA A 11 -5.48 59.97 -3.39
N CYS A 12 -5.59 58.72 -3.87
CA CYS A 12 -6.62 57.77 -3.45
C CYS A 12 -5.99 56.36 -3.43
N VAL A 13 -5.21 56.06 -2.37
CA VAL A 13 -4.80 54.68 -2.07
C VAL A 13 -5.94 54.06 -1.27
N ALA A 14 -6.81 53.32 -1.96
CA ALA A 14 -7.78 52.45 -1.33
C ALA A 14 -7.02 51.26 -0.73
N VAL A 15 -6.73 51.34 0.57
CA VAL A 15 -6.22 50.24 1.36
C VAL A 15 -7.37 49.26 1.58
N VAL A 16 -7.46 48.24 0.71
CA VAL A 16 -8.27 47.05 0.94
C VAL A 16 -7.48 46.13 1.86
N VAL A 17 -7.70 46.25 3.16
CA VAL A 17 -7.28 45.23 4.14
C VAL A 17 -8.25 44.06 4.01
N ALA A 18 -7.94 43.13 3.14
CA ALA A 18 -8.56 41.82 3.16
C ALA A 18 -8.01 41.06 4.39
N VAL A 19 -8.84 40.95 5.41
CA VAL A 19 -8.60 40.07 6.56
C VAL A 19 -8.67 38.63 6.06
N LEU A 20 -7.53 38.08 5.62
CA LEU A 20 -7.32 36.65 5.47
C LEU A 20 -7.30 36.06 6.88
N ALA A 21 -8.49 35.77 7.42
CA ALA A 21 -8.67 34.79 8.48
C ALA A 21 -8.40 33.40 7.89
N GLY A 22 -7.13 33.15 7.53
CA GLY A 22 -6.64 31.81 7.26
C GLY A 22 -6.65 31.07 8.58
N ALA A 23 -7.69 30.26 8.80
CA ALA A 23 -7.70 29.26 9.84
C ALA A 23 -6.45 28.38 9.63
N LEU A 24 -5.43 28.61 10.45
CA LEU A 24 -4.38 27.65 10.73
C LEU A 24 -5.06 26.45 11.40
N LEU A 25 -5.69 25.60 10.59
CA LEU A 25 -5.98 24.23 10.98
C LEU A 25 -4.61 23.60 11.16
N VAL A 26 -4.16 23.53 12.40
CA VAL A 26 -2.99 22.74 12.78
C VAL A 26 -3.33 21.31 12.38
N SER A 27 -2.81 20.87 11.25
CA SER A 27 -2.91 19.48 10.80
C SER A 27 -2.20 18.65 11.84
N LEU A 28 -2.96 17.93 12.66
CA LEU A 28 -2.40 16.90 13.52
C LEU A 28 -1.69 15.88 12.62
N PRO A 29 -0.54 15.34 13.03
CA PRO A 29 0.15 14.34 12.23
C PRO A 29 -0.77 13.16 11.91
N ALA A 30 -0.53 12.48 10.78
CA ALA A 30 -1.08 11.14 10.59
C ALA A 30 -0.49 10.22 11.68
N HIS A 31 -1.34 9.40 12.28
CA HIS A 31 -0.95 8.39 13.26
C HIS A 31 -1.68 7.10 12.87
N GLY A 32 -1.01 6.29 12.06
CA GLY A 32 -1.33 4.87 11.96
C GLY A 32 -0.64 4.11 13.10
N GLY A 33 -0.86 2.80 13.13
CA GLY A 33 -0.33 1.91 14.16
C GLY A 33 -1.41 1.20 14.97
N PRO A 34 -1.00 0.48 16.02
CA PRO A 34 -1.92 -0.25 16.89
C PRO A 34 -2.71 0.73 17.76
N VAL A 35 -4.03 0.56 17.79
CA VAL A 35 -4.93 1.26 18.70
C VAL A 35 -5.74 0.24 19.50
N THR A 36 -5.91 0.50 20.79
CA THR A 36 -6.71 -0.34 21.69
C THR A 36 -7.82 0.50 22.29
N GLU A 37 -9.06 0.02 22.18
CA GLU A 37 -10.26 0.72 22.60
C GLU A 37 -11.19 -0.20 23.41
N PRO A 38 -11.29 0.01 24.74
CA PRO A 38 -12.21 -0.74 25.59
C PRO A 38 -13.65 -0.19 25.50
N ARG A 39 -14.62 -1.09 25.58
CA ARG A 39 -16.07 -0.84 25.65
C ARG A 39 -16.71 -1.83 26.62
N VAL A 40 -17.89 -1.48 27.08
CA VAL A 40 -18.76 -2.37 27.85
C VAL A 40 -20.11 -2.38 27.15
N ALA A 41 -20.65 -3.57 26.89
CA ALA A 41 -21.98 -3.75 26.34
C ALA A 41 -22.88 -4.39 27.39
N THR A 42 -24.17 -4.04 27.38
CA THR A 42 -25.18 -4.69 28.22
C THR A 42 -25.94 -5.70 27.37
N CYS A 43 -25.89 -6.97 27.78
CA CYS A 43 -26.58 -8.08 27.13
C CYS A 43 -27.78 -8.53 27.94
N ASP A 44 -28.96 -8.60 27.31
CA ASP A 44 -30.20 -9.07 27.93
C ASP A 44 -30.27 -10.60 27.87
N LEU A 45 -29.77 -11.26 28.92
CA LEU A 45 -29.72 -12.71 29.01
C LEU A 45 -30.90 -13.27 29.82
N PRO A 46 -31.18 -14.59 29.77
CA PRO A 46 -32.28 -15.19 30.54
C PRO A 46 -32.23 -14.95 32.06
N GLY A 47 -31.04 -14.70 32.62
CA GLY A 47 -30.81 -14.36 34.04
C GLY A 47 -30.92 -12.86 34.37
N GLY A 48 -31.20 -12.01 33.39
CA GLY A 48 -31.20 -10.55 33.53
C GLY A 48 -30.13 -9.87 32.68
N PRO A 49 -30.06 -8.52 32.72
CA PRO A 49 -29.05 -7.75 32.01
C PRO A 49 -27.66 -8.00 32.61
N VAL A 50 -26.67 -8.19 31.75
CA VAL A 50 -25.30 -8.53 32.12
C VAL A 50 -24.32 -7.68 31.32
N GLU A 51 -23.35 -7.07 32.00
CA GLU A 51 -22.27 -6.31 31.36
C GLU A 51 -21.21 -7.25 30.78
N VAL A 52 -20.90 -7.09 29.50
CA VAL A 52 -19.88 -7.83 28.77
C VAL A 52 -18.80 -6.83 28.31
N PRO A 53 -17.64 -6.77 28.98
CA PRO A 53 -16.50 -6.01 28.52
C PRO A 53 -16.01 -6.51 27.15
N ALA A 54 -15.70 -5.57 26.27
CA ALA A 54 -15.18 -5.81 24.94
C ALA A 54 -14.00 -4.87 24.68
N GLU A 55 -12.86 -5.40 24.25
CA GLU A 55 -11.70 -4.60 23.89
C GLU A 55 -11.37 -4.81 22.41
N LEU A 56 -11.42 -3.73 21.63
CA LEU A 56 -10.98 -3.73 20.24
C LEU A 56 -9.50 -3.34 20.17
N THR A 57 -8.69 -4.17 19.53
CA THR A 57 -7.35 -3.80 19.05
C THR A 57 -7.37 -3.79 17.53
N ALA A 58 -6.91 -2.70 16.92
CA ALA A 58 -6.85 -2.54 15.46
C ALA A 58 -5.47 -2.03 15.03
N VAL A 59 -5.01 -2.44 13.85
CA VAL A 59 -3.74 -1.94 13.27
C VAL A 59 -4.04 -1.25 11.93
N PHE A 60 -3.83 0.06 11.89
CA PHE A 60 -4.02 0.88 10.69
C PHE A 60 -2.67 1.27 10.06
N PRO A 61 -2.58 1.39 8.72
CA PRO A 61 -1.39 1.94 8.09
C PRO A 61 -1.29 3.46 8.32
N ASP A 62 -0.07 4.00 8.38
CA ASP A 62 0.17 5.45 8.42
C ASP A 62 -0.25 6.13 7.11
N GLU A 63 -0.01 5.45 5.99
CA GLU A 63 -0.27 5.95 4.65
C GLU A 63 -0.93 4.88 3.77
N ALA A 64 -1.79 5.32 2.85
CA ALA A 64 -2.49 4.43 1.93
C ALA A 64 -2.55 4.99 0.50
N ALA A 65 -2.42 4.10 -0.49
CA ALA A 65 -2.50 4.44 -1.92
C ALA A 65 -3.80 3.87 -2.50
N GLY A 66 -4.80 4.73 -2.69
CA GLY A 66 -6.10 4.37 -3.29
C GLY A 66 -7.07 3.64 -2.34
N HIS A 67 -6.59 2.71 -1.51
CA HIS A 67 -7.39 2.07 -0.46
C HIS A 67 -6.54 1.66 0.75
N PHE A 68 -7.18 1.41 1.89
CA PHE A 68 -6.55 0.78 3.06
C PHE A 68 -7.40 -0.37 3.61
N THR A 69 -6.75 -1.30 4.30
CA THR A 69 -7.37 -2.36 5.12
C THR A 69 -6.84 -2.25 6.55
N ALA A 70 -7.49 -2.92 7.50
CA ALA A 70 -6.99 -3.01 8.87
C ALA A 70 -7.29 -4.39 9.47
N GLN A 71 -6.33 -4.95 10.18
CA GLN A 71 -6.51 -6.17 10.96
C GLN A 71 -7.13 -5.80 12.31
N LEU A 72 -8.15 -6.55 12.72
CA LEU A 72 -8.90 -6.33 13.95
C LEU A 72 -8.80 -7.56 14.86
N ARG A 73 -8.67 -7.30 16.16
CA ARG A 73 -8.80 -8.28 17.23
C ARG A 73 -9.79 -7.75 18.25
N VAL A 74 -10.80 -8.54 18.60
CA VAL A 74 -11.74 -8.20 19.66
C VAL A 74 -11.62 -9.23 20.77
N THR A 75 -11.36 -8.77 21.99
CA THR A 75 -11.37 -9.61 23.19
C THR A 75 -12.68 -9.35 23.94
N LEU A 76 -13.51 -10.37 24.10
CA LEU A 76 -14.73 -10.33 24.90
C LEU A 76 -14.48 -11.04 26.23
N THR A 77 -14.75 -10.39 27.36
CA THR A 77 -14.71 -11.03 28.68
C THR A 77 -16.12 -11.44 29.05
N LEU A 78 -16.43 -12.72 28.91
CA LEU A 78 -17.75 -13.28 29.18
C LEU A 78 -17.91 -13.56 30.69
N PRO A 79 -18.79 -12.84 31.40
CA PRO A 79 -19.03 -13.12 32.82
C PRO A 79 -19.75 -14.47 32.99
N ALA A 80 -19.68 -15.04 34.19
CA ALA A 80 -20.25 -16.37 34.48
C ALA A 80 -21.71 -16.55 34.02
N PRO A 81 -22.64 -15.59 34.24
CA PRO A 81 -24.01 -15.73 33.76
C PRO A 81 -24.13 -15.82 32.23
N ALA A 82 -23.21 -15.21 31.47
CA ALA A 82 -23.15 -15.36 30.03
C ALA A 82 -22.64 -16.75 29.65
N MET A 83 -21.55 -17.20 30.28
CA MET A 83 -20.97 -18.52 30.05
C MET A 83 -21.97 -19.65 30.32
N ASP A 84 -22.76 -19.56 31.38
CA ASP A 84 -23.77 -20.55 31.76
C ASP A 84 -24.91 -20.71 30.72
N THR A 85 -25.14 -19.68 29.89
CA THR A 85 -26.18 -19.70 28.85
C THR A 85 -25.68 -20.24 27.51
N LEU A 86 -24.37 -20.35 27.32
CA LEU A 86 -23.77 -20.81 26.08
C LEU A 86 -23.80 -22.34 25.98
N ARG A 87 -24.44 -22.85 24.93
CA ARG A 87 -24.42 -24.28 24.62
C ARG A 87 -23.08 -24.68 23.99
N PRO A 88 -22.62 -25.92 24.15
CA PRO A 88 -21.47 -26.43 23.39
C PRO A 88 -21.67 -26.21 21.88
N GLY A 89 -20.68 -25.61 21.22
CA GLY A 89 -20.75 -25.27 19.80
C GLY A 89 -21.52 -23.99 19.46
N ALA A 90 -21.95 -23.22 20.47
CA ALA A 90 -22.48 -21.88 20.27
C ALA A 90 -21.46 -20.98 19.58
N THR A 91 -21.94 -20.14 18.64
CA THR A 91 -21.11 -19.11 18.01
C THR A 91 -21.21 -17.82 18.82
N VAL A 92 -20.06 -17.28 19.21
CA VAL A 92 -19.93 -15.91 19.74
C VAL A 92 -19.32 -15.04 18.65
N ALA A 93 -19.86 -13.85 18.46
CA ALA A 93 -19.37 -12.90 17.46
C ALA A 93 -19.34 -11.47 18.01
N ALA A 94 -18.82 -10.54 17.23
CA ALA A 94 -18.88 -9.10 17.50
C ALA A 94 -19.24 -8.33 16.22
N ASP A 95 -20.23 -7.44 16.29
CA ASP A 95 -20.50 -6.45 15.25
C ASP A 95 -19.63 -5.21 15.52
N VAL A 96 -18.60 -5.01 14.68
CA VAL A 96 -17.74 -3.82 14.73
C VAL A 96 -18.01 -2.95 13.52
N ARG A 97 -18.32 -1.68 13.80
CA ARG A 97 -18.58 -0.66 12.79
C ARG A 97 -17.66 0.52 12.98
N VAL A 98 -17.10 0.99 11.88
CA VAL A 98 -16.29 2.21 11.83
C VAL A 98 -16.89 3.19 10.83
N ALA A 99 -16.80 4.47 11.13
CA ALA A 99 -17.05 5.54 10.17
C ALA A 99 -15.71 6.07 9.65
N VAL A 100 -15.57 6.12 8.33
CA VAL A 100 -14.41 6.70 7.66
C VAL A 100 -14.80 8.06 7.09
N ARG A 101 -14.19 9.11 7.61
CA ARG A 101 -14.46 10.50 7.22
C ARG A 101 -13.34 11.01 6.33
N GLN A 102 -13.72 11.45 5.13
CA GLN A 102 -12.77 11.95 4.14
C GLN A 102 -13.41 13.00 3.24
N GLY A 103 -12.76 14.16 3.09
CA GLY A 103 -13.21 15.22 2.16
C GLY A 103 -14.66 15.66 2.36
N GLY A 104 -15.13 15.69 3.62
CA GLY A 104 -16.51 16.02 3.99
C GLY A 104 -17.53 14.89 3.83
N SER A 105 -17.15 13.75 3.24
CA SER A 105 -17.98 12.54 3.18
C SER A 105 -17.72 11.62 4.38
N THR A 106 -18.73 10.85 4.79
CA THR A 106 -18.60 9.80 5.80
C THR A 106 -19.08 8.49 5.20
N GLN A 107 -18.30 7.42 5.34
CA GLN A 107 -18.65 6.07 4.92
C GLN A 107 -18.66 5.16 6.15
N ASP A 108 -19.78 4.49 6.42
CA ASP A 108 -19.84 3.45 7.44
C ASP A 108 -19.37 2.12 6.86
N VAL A 109 -18.48 1.44 7.58
CA VAL A 109 -17.86 0.18 7.18
C VAL A 109 -17.99 -0.82 8.32
N ALA A 110 -18.50 -2.01 8.02
CA ALA A 110 -18.60 -3.11 8.96
C ALA A 110 -17.40 -4.06 8.80
N ALA A 111 -16.86 -4.50 9.92
CA ALA A 111 -15.83 -5.54 9.95
C ALA A 111 -16.40 -6.92 9.59
N THR A 112 -15.54 -7.79 9.08
CA THR A 112 -15.88 -9.19 8.77
C THR A 112 -14.98 -10.15 9.55
N GLY A 113 -15.41 -11.42 9.66
CA GLY A 113 -14.61 -12.49 10.27
C GLY A 113 -14.63 -12.57 11.80
N LEU A 114 -15.27 -11.62 12.50
CA LEU A 114 -15.30 -11.55 13.97
C LEU A 114 -16.30 -12.54 14.61
N SER A 115 -16.07 -13.84 14.45
CA SER A 115 -16.86 -14.90 15.09
C SER A 115 -16.03 -16.13 15.41
N THR A 116 -16.38 -16.85 16.48
CA THR A 116 -15.76 -18.14 16.85
C THR A 116 -16.78 -19.06 17.51
N THR A 117 -16.54 -20.36 17.40
CA THR A 117 -17.21 -21.41 18.19
C THR A 117 -16.29 -21.99 19.27
N ASP A 118 -15.02 -21.58 19.32
CA ASP A 118 -14.03 -22.09 20.27
C ASP A 118 -14.03 -21.29 21.57
N ILE A 119 -15.00 -21.59 22.44
CA ILE A 119 -15.22 -20.90 23.70
C ILE A 119 -14.79 -21.82 24.84
N ARG A 120 -13.49 -21.80 25.18
CA ARG A 120 -12.91 -22.64 26.25
C ARG A 120 -12.70 -21.91 27.57
N GLN A 121 -12.74 -20.58 27.52
CA GLN A 121 -12.39 -19.71 28.63
C GLN A 121 -13.21 -18.42 28.55
N PRO A 122 -13.36 -17.70 29.68
CA PRO A 122 -14.16 -16.47 29.75
C PRO A 122 -13.71 -15.40 28.75
N ASP A 123 -12.40 -15.31 28.50
CA ASP A 123 -11.84 -14.38 27.53
C ASP A 123 -11.82 -15.00 26.13
N VAL A 124 -12.72 -14.53 25.28
CA VAL A 124 -12.88 -14.98 23.90
C VAL A 124 -12.22 -13.97 22.97
N THR A 125 -11.21 -14.41 22.23
CA THR A 125 -10.55 -13.58 21.21
C THR A 125 -11.14 -13.88 19.84
N LEU A 126 -11.61 -12.83 19.16
CA LEU A 126 -12.10 -12.85 17.79
C LEU A 126 -11.10 -12.11 16.90
N THR A 127 -10.85 -12.62 15.70
CA THR A 127 -9.97 -11.99 14.71
C THR A 127 -10.74 -11.74 13.44
N GLY A 128 -10.58 -10.55 12.85
CA GLY A 128 -11.29 -10.15 11.65
C GLY A 128 -10.58 -9.01 10.95
N GLU A 129 -11.22 -8.44 9.93
CA GLU A 129 -10.64 -7.37 9.13
C GLU A 129 -11.67 -6.31 8.74
N LEU A 130 -11.19 -5.10 8.50
CA LEU A 130 -11.94 -4.11 7.73
C LEU A 130 -11.72 -4.38 6.24
N PRO A 131 -12.80 -4.43 5.43
CA PRO A 131 -12.67 -4.54 3.98
C PRO A 131 -11.94 -3.32 3.42
N ALA A 132 -11.43 -3.44 2.19
CA ALA A 132 -10.71 -2.34 1.52
C ALA A 132 -11.58 -1.08 1.45
N VAL A 133 -11.15 -0.02 2.14
CA VAL A 133 -11.82 1.28 2.15
C VAL A 133 -11.10 2.22 1.19
N PRO A 134 -11.79 2.81 0.20
CA PRO A 134 -11.15 3.73 -0.73
C PRO A 134 -10.68 5.00 0.00
N ILE A 135 -9.50 5.49 -0.36
CA ILE A 135 -8.94 6.75 0.12
C ILE A 135 -8.67 7.66 -1.10
N ARG A 136 -9.30 8.84 -1.13
CA ARG A 136 -9.03 9.87 -2.14
C ARG A 136 -7.58 10.36 -2.04
N PRO A 137 -6.82 10.37 -3.15
CA PRO A 137 -5.45 10.85 -3.17
C PRO A 137 -5.30 12.29 -2.64
N GLY A 138 -4.21 12.54 -1.92
CA GLY A 138 -3.88 13.87 -1.36
C GLY A 138 -4.85 14.37 -0.29
N SER A 139 -5.63 13.49 0.33
CA SER A 139 -6.50 13.83 1.46
C SER A 139 -6.22 12.95 2.67
N GLU A 140 -6.82 13.27 3.80
CA GLU A 140 -6.70 12.51 5.05
C GLU A 140 -8.02 11.77 5.32
N ALA A 141 -7.92 10.51 5.74
CA ALA A 141 -9.05 9.73 6.23
C ALA A 141 -8.97 9.61 7.76
N VAL A 142 -10.05 10.00 8.44
CA VAL A 142 -10.22 9.81 9.88
C VAL A 142 -11.12 8.59 10.09
N VAL A 143 -10.62 7.59 10.81
CA VAL A 143 -11.37 6.39 11.15
C VAL A 143 -11.91 6.54 12.56
N GLU A 144 -13.23 6.47 12.73
CA GLU A 144 -13.92 6.57 14.02
C GLU A 144 -14.62 5.24 14.34
N LEU A 145 -14.45 4.69 15.54
CA LEU A 145 -15.26 3.57 16.02
C LEU A 145 -16.69 4.08 16.27
N THR A 146 -17.67 3.50 15.58
CA THR A 146 -19.10 3.85 15.72
C THR A 146 -19.92 2.76 16.39
N GLY A 147 -19.43 1.52 16.43
CA GLY A 147 -20.09 0.43 17.14
C GLY A 147 -19.14 -0.71 17.47
N LEU A 148 -19.30 -1.29 18.66
CA LEU A 148 -18.66 -2.52 19.11
C LEU A 148 -19.67 -3.25 19.99
N THR A 149 -20.43 -4.16 19.38
CA THR A 149 -21.53 -4.86 20.05
C THR A 149 -21.28 -6.37 20.01
N PRO A 150 -21.14 -7.05 21.15
CA PRO A 150 -21.10 -8.50 21.20
C PRO A 150 -22.39 -9.10 20.64
N VAL A 151 -22.27 -10.22 19.93
CA VAL A 151 -23.41 -10.99 19.44
C VAL A 151 -23.37 -12.34 20.12
N LEU A 152 -24.24 -12.50 21.11
CA LEU A 152 -24.40 -13.74 21.86
C LEU A 152 -25.67 -14.45 21.41
N PRO A 153 -25.67 -15.79 21.31
CA PRO A 153 -26.85 -16.55 20.92
C PRO A 153 -27.93 -16.56 22.00
N ALA A 154 -27.58 -16.21 23.24
CA ALA A 154 -28.48 -16.22 24.38
C ALA A 154 -29.34 -14.96 24.53
N GLY A 155 -29.02 -13.86 23.82
CA GLY A 155 -29.78 -12.63 23.89
C GLY A 155 -29.11 -11.45 23.18
N PRO A 156 -29.86 -10.38 22.88
CA PRO A 156 -29.32 -9.19 22.25
C PRO A 156 -28.39 -8.43 23.21
N CYS A 157 -27.37 -7.79 22.66
CA CYS A 157 -26.52 -6.86 23.39
C CYS A 157 -26.67 -5.46 22.82
N THR A 158 -26.50 -4.47 23.68
CA THR A 158 -26.47 -3.05 23.33
C THR A 158 -25.22 -2.44 23.90
N ALA A 159 -24.49 -1.68 23.08
CA ALA A 159 -23.33 -0.93 23.51
C ALA A 159 -23.62 0.56 23.25
N ASP A 160 -23.56 1.38 24.29
CA ASP A 160 -23.54 2.82 24.12
C ASP A 160 -22.10 3.22 23.83
N ALA A 161 -21.84 3.62 22.59
CA ALA A 161 -20.50 3.94 22.14
C ALA A 161 -20.48 5.34 21.54
N PRO A 162 -19.99 6.36 22.28
CA PRO A 162 -19.66 7.62 21.64
C PRO A 162 -18.61 7.34 20.56
N ARG A 163 -18.74 8.07 19.44
CA ARG A 163 -17.76 8.00 18.36
C ARG A 163 -16.39 8.34 18.92
N ARG A 164 -15.40 7.50 18.64
CA ARG A 164 -14.02 7.76 19.03
C ARG A 164 -13.10 7.55 17.86
N GLU A 165 -12.22 8.50 17.63
CA GLU A 165 -11.18 8.42 16.62
C GLU A 165 -10.20 7.28 16.96
N LEU A 166 -10.00 6.38 16.00
CA LEU A 166 -9.08 5.24 16.07
C LEU A 166 -7.75 5.55 15.37
N ALA A 167 -7.81 6.19 14.20
CA ALA A 167 -6.62 6.47 13.39
C ALA A 167 -6.84 7.64 12.41
N ARG A 168 -5.72 8.25 11.99
CA ARG A 168 -5.65 9.20 10.87
C ARG A 168 -4.69 8.66 9.83
N ILE A 169 -5.22 8.37 8.66
CA ILE A 169 -4.48 7.75 7.55
C ILE A 169 -4.28 8.81 6.47
N ALA A 170 -3.02 9.08 6.13
CA ALA A 170 -2.70 9.97 5.03
C ALA A 170 -2.83 9.24 3.69
N ALA A 171 -3.56 9.82 2.74
CA ALA A 171 -3.49 9.33 1.38
C ALA A 171 -2.12 9.70 0.80
N LYS A 172 -1.41 8.71 0.25
CA LYS A 172 -0.27 9.00 -0.60
C LYS A 172 -0.75 9.94 -1.71
N PRO A 173 -0.02 11.03 -2.00
CA PRO A 173 -0.31 11.83 -3.17
C PRO A 173 -0.37 10.88 -4.36
N GLU A 174 -1.44 10.94 -5.15
CA GLU A 174 -1.36 10.38 -6.48
C GLU A 174 -0.15 11.03 -7.14
N PRO A 175 0.70 10.28 -7.86
CA PRO A 175 1.67 10.89 -8.73
C PRO A 175 0.87 11.81 -9.66
N ARG A 176 0.89 13.12 -9.39
CA ARG A 176 0.26 14.08 -10.28
C ARG A 176 0.95 13.83 -11.61
N VAL A 177 0.17 13.50 -12.64
CA VAL A 177 0.66 13.49 -14.02
C VAL A 177 1.24 14.88 -14.25
N GLN A 178 2.55 14.98 -14.09
CA GLN A 178 3.25 16.23 -14.21
C GLN A 178 2.97 16.66 -15.64
N ALA A 179 2.37 17.83 -15.82
CA ALA A 179 2.14 18.41 -17.14
C ALA A 179 3.45 18.28 -17.90
N CYS A 180 3.47 17.41 -18.92
CA CYS A 180 4.69 16.84 -19.49
C CYS A 180 5.49 17.96 -20.16
N PRO A 181 6.46 18.61 -19.49
CA PRO A 181 7.02 19.86 -19.96
C PRO A 181 8.14 19.52 -20.93
N GLY A 182 7.77 19.30 -22.20
CA GLY A 182 8.71 19.08 -23.31
C GLY A 182 9.10 17.63 -23.60
N ALA A 183 8.36 16.65 -23.08
CA ALA A 183 8.68 15.22 -23.17
C ALA A 183 7.51 14.38 -23.71
N VAL A 184 7.79 13.14 -24.13
CA VAL A 184 6.77 12.11 -24.36
C VAL A 184 6.55 11.37 -23.05
N CYS A 185 5.37 11.52 -22.45
CA CYS A 185 4.98 10.81 -21.22
C CYS A 185 4.11 9.60 -21.54
N THR A 186 4.27 8.52 -20.78
CA THR A 186 3.40 7.35 -20.88
C THR A 186 3.22 6.69 -19.51
N SER A 187 2.02 6.18 -19.27
CA SER A 187 1.71 5.36 -18.11
C SER A 187 1.52 3.92 -18.57
N LEU A 188 2.17 2.99 -17.89
CA LEU A 188 2.15 1.57 -18.23
C LEU A 188 1.69 0.77 -17.01
N LYS A 189 0.73 -0.12 -17.20
CA LYS A 189 0.45 -1.20 -16.25
C LYS A 189 1.58 -2.22 -16.35
N VAL A 190 2.08 -2.66 -15.21
CA VAL A 190 3.15 -3.67 -15.11
C VAL A 190 2.57 -4.94 -14.50
N GLU A 191 2.71 -6.06 -15.19
CA GLU A 191 2.38 -7.40 -14.69
C GLU A 191 3.52 -8.35 -15.07
N GLY A 192 3.70 -9.46 -14.34
CA GLY A 192 4.76 -10.38 -14.70
C GLY A 192 5.03 -11.49 -13.71
N THR A 193 6.08 -12.25 -13.99
CA THR A 193 6.62 -13.29 -13.12
C THR A 193 8.12 -13.11 -12.95
N SER A 194 8.61 -13.31 -11.73
CA SER A 194 10.02 -13.27 -11.41
C SER A 194 10.48 -14.63 -10.87
N ARG A 195 11.36 -15.31 -11.61
CA ARG A 195 11.95 -16.59 -11.19
C ARG A 195 13.17 -16.36 -10.30
N VAL A 196 13.11 -16.89 -9.08
CA VAL A 196 14.23 -16.92 -8.15
C VAL A 196 15.08 -18.16 -8.43
N ALA A 197 16.28 -17.96 -8.98
CA ALA A 197 17.06 -19.05 -9.57
C ALA A 197 17.44 -20.14 -8.55
N LYS A 198 17.89 -19.76 -7.36
CA LYS A 198 18.33 -20.69 -6.32
C LYS A 198 17.20 -21.55 -5.76
N LEU A 199 16.00 -20.99 -5.67
CA LEU A 199 14.82 -21.70 -5.16
C LEU A 199 14.09 -22.46 -6.27
N GLY A 200 14.29 -22.06 -7.53
CA GLY A 200 13.59 -22.64 -8.67
C GLY A 200 12.10 -22.28 -8.70
N SER A 201 11.69 -21.25 -7.95
CA SER A 201 10.31 -20.82 -7.75
C SER A 201 10.04 -19.50 -8.48
N ASP A 202 8.77 -19.28 -8.82
CA ASP A 202 8.30 -18.07 -9.48
C ASP A 202 7.50 -17.22 -8.48
N ILE A 203 7.75 -15.92 -8.48
CA ILE A 203 6.95 -14.90 -7.80
C ILE A 203 6.05 -14.26 -8.86
N VAL A 204 4.73 -14.34 -8.68
CA VAL A 204 3.79 -13.65 -9.57
C VAL A 204 3.63 -12.21 -9.07
N LEU A 205 3.93 -11.26 -9.95
CA LEU A 205 3.75 -9.85 -9.64
C LEU A 205 2.27 -9.49 -9.75
N GLU A 206 1.74 -8.88 -8.71
CA GLU A 206 0.45 -8.21 -8.78
C GLU A 206 0.54 -6.98 -9.71
N PRO A 207 -0.59 -6.56 -10.30
CA PRO A 207 -0.64 -5.38 -11.15
C PRO A 207 -0.06 -4.12 -10.49
N GLY A 208 1.04 -3.62 -11.06
CA GLY A 208 1.65 -2.35 -10.68
C GLY A 208 1.63 -1.34 -11.82
N ARG A 209 2.40 -0.26 -11.66
CA ARG A 209 2.48 0.86 -12.61
C ARG A 209 3.91 1.30 -12.86
N PHE A 210 4.17 1.73 -14.09
CA PHE A 210 5.40 2.40 -14.49
C PHE A 210 5.07 3.69 -15.21
N GLU A 211 5.39 4.81 -14.58
CA GLU A 211 5.18 6.14 -15.14
C GLU A 211 6.49 6.61 -15.79
N ALA A 212 6.51 6.75 -17.11
CA ALA A 212 7.73 7.01 -17.87
C ALA A 212 7.68 8.35 -18.59
N VAL A 213 8.85 8.99 -18.69
CA VAL A 213 9.07 10.27 -19.36
C VAL A 213 10.29 10.16 -20.27
N ALA A 214 10.14 10.56 -21.53
CA ALA A 214 11.21 10.61 -22.52
C ALA A 214 11.53 12.05 -22.93
N TYR A 215 12.77 12.46 -22.73
CA TYR A 215 13.29 13.79 -23.06
C TYR A 215 14.13 13.73 -24.35
N PHE A 216 13.98 14.72 -25.24
CA PHE A 216 14.74 14.82 -26.50
C PHE A 216 16.15 15.41 -26.32
N ASP A 217 16.81 15.07 -25.23
CA ASP A 217 18.17 15.50 -24.86
C ASP A 217 19.07 14.30 -24.56
N GLY A 218 18.89 13.23 -25.34
CA GLY A 218 19.57 11.96 -25.14
C GLY A 218 21.10 12.07 -25.02
N PRO A 219 21.73 11.25 -24.15
CA PRO A 219 23.11 11.45 -23.73
C PRO A 219 24.16 11.02 -24.76
N GLU A 220 23.75 10.27 -25.79
CA GLU A 220 24.67 9.59 -26.71
C GLU A 220 24.20 9.68 -28.18
N PRO A 221 25.14 9.75 -29.15
CA PRO A 221 24.82 9.61 -30.57
C PRO A 221 24.08 8.29 -30.86
N GLY A 222 22.95 8.36 -31.56
CA GLY A 222 22.11 7.20 -31.87
C GLY A 222 21.03 6.88 -30.82
N TRP A 223 21.06 7.54 -29.66
CA TRP A 223 20.07 7.42 -28.59
C TRP A 223 19.54 8.82 -28.24
N PRO A 224 18.64 9.39 -29.07
CA PRO A 224 18.21 10.79 -28.92
C PRO A 224 17.30 11.01 -27.71
N LEU A 225 16.82 9.95 -27.06
CA LEU A 225 15.94 10.06 -25.90
C LEU A 225 16.70 9.71 -24.61
N ARG A 226 16.60 10.59 -23.61
CA ARG A 226 16.88 10.27 -22.23
C ARG A 226 15.58 9.83 -21.56
N LEU A 227 15.59 8.68 -20.91
CA LEU A 227 14.42 8.08 -20.29
C LEU A 227 14.51 8.16 -18.77
N GLU A 228 13.42 8.56 -18.15
CA GLU A 228 13.20 8.44 -16.71
C GLU A 228 11.89 7.67 -16.47
N GLY A 229 11.78 6.94 -15.37
CA GLY A 229 10.50 6.39 -14.97
C GLY A 229 10.42 6.04 -13.49
N GLU A 230 9.19 6.03 -12.98
CA GLU A 230 8.87 5.67 -11.60
C GLU A 230 8.07 4.37 -11.60
N LEU A 231 8.62 3.35 -10.95
CA LEU A 231 7.99 2.05 -10.80
C LEU A 231 7.26 1.99 -9.46
N ASN A 232 6.01 1.56 -9.46
CA ASN A 232 5.25 1.27 -8.25
C ASN A 232 4.69 -0.15 -8.36
N LEU A 233 5.18 -1.06 -7.52
CA LEU A 233 4.69 -2.44 -7.45
C LEU A 233 4.08 -2.67 -6.05
N PRO A 234 2.87 -3.23 -5.97
CA PRO A 234 2.33 -3.68 -4.69
C PRO A 234 3.17 -4.85 -4.12
N PRO A 235 3.22 -5.03 -2.79
CA PRO A 235 3.82 -6.21 -2.19
C PRO A 235 3.00 -7.47 -2.50
N VAL A 236 3.68 -8.60 -2.68
CA VAL A 236 3.08 -9.86 -3.09
C VAL A 236 3.41 -10.98 -2.12
N ASP A 237 2.47 -11.91 -1.93
CA ASP A 237 2.74 -13.13 -1.17
C ASP A 237 3.41 -14.16 -2.07
N ALA A 238 4.54 -14.68 -1.61
CA ALA A 238 5.34 -15.64 -2.34
C ALA A 238 5.42 -16.96 -1.58
N TYR A 239 5.37 -18.06 -2.35
CA TYR A 239 5.52 -19.42 -1.84
C TYR A 239 6.77 -20.04 -2.44
N PHE A 240 7.59 -20.62 -1.57
CA PHE A 240 8.87 -21.23 -1.90
C PHE A 240 8.96 -22.62 -1.29
N VAL A 241 9.74 -23.49 -1.93
CA VAL A 241 10.11 -24.79 -1.36
C VAL A 241 11.61 -24.83 -1.13
N VAL A 242 12.01 -24.39 0.06
CA VAL A 242 13.40 -24.36 0.51
C VAL A 242 13.92 -25.81 0.60
N PHE A 243 15.13 -26.04 0.08
CA PHE A 243 15.76 -27.36 -0.06
C PHE A 243 14.89 -28.42 -0.77
N ARG A 244 13.83 -28.02 -1.51
CA ARG A 244 12.86 -28.89 -2.20
C ARG A 244 11.94 -29.74 -1.32
N PHE A 245 11.93 -29.53 0.00
CA PHE A 245 10.99 -30.22 0.91
C PHE A 245 10.43 -29.34 2.02
N MET A 246 10.96 -28.13 2.23
CA MET A 246 10.52 -27.24 3.30
C MET A 246 9.68 -26.11 2.71
N PRO A 247 8.34 -26.14 2.87
CA PRO A 247 7.49 -25.05 2.42
C PRO A 247 7.79 -23.78 3.23
N SER A 248 7.87 -22.66 2.53
CA SER A 248 8.03 -21.35 3.14
C SER A 248 7.18 -20.33 2.40
N THR A 249 6.52 -19.48 3.17
CA THR A 249 5.77 -18.33 2.67
C THR A 249 6.48 -17.06 3.10
N SER A 250 6.34 -16.00 2.32
CA SER A 250 6.81 -14.67 2.71
C SER A 250 6.07 -13.60 1.94
N ARG A 251 5.91 -12.44 2.55
CA ARG A 251 5.48 -11.24 1.83
C ARG A 251 6.69 -10.49 1.29
N VAL A 252 6.69 -10.23 -0.01
CA VAL A 252 7.81 -9.62 -0.74
C VAL A 252 7.40 -8.23 -1.21
N ALA A 253 8.15 -7.21 -0.80
CA ALA A 253 7.97 -5.84 -1.28
C ALA A 253 9.16 -5.40 -2.15
N PHE A 254 8.87 -4.81 -3.31
CA PHE A 254 9.86 -4.23 -4.21
C PHE A 254 9.88 -2.72 -4.02
N LEU A 255 10.91 -2.20 -3.35
CA LEU A 255 11.01 -0.79 -2.96
C LEU A 255 11.92 -0.04 -3.95
N PRO A 256 11.39 0.86 -4.79
CA PRO A 256 12.20 1.58 -5.76
C PRO A 256 13.29 2.43 -5.10
N ARG A 257 14.48 2.45 -5.70
CA ARG A 257 15.62 3.28 -5.27
C ARG A 257 15.86 4.39 -6.27
N GLY A 258 14.99 5.40 -6.18
CA GLY A 258 14.94 6.52 -7.11
C GLY A 258 14.25 6.16 -8.42
N LYS A 259 14.38 7.03 -9.41
CA LYS A 259 13.83 6.80 -10.75
C LYS A 259 14.65 5.77 -11.51
N ALA A 260 13.98 4.93 -12.28
CA ALA A 260 14.61 4.19 -13.36
C ALA A 260 15.14 5.19 -14.39
N THR A 261 16.36 4.97 -14.88
CA THR A 261 16.99 5.87 -15.85
C THR A 261 17.62 5.08 -16.98
N GLY A 262 17.62 5.66 -18.17
CA GLY A 262 18.19 5.03 -19.34
C GLY A 262 18.10 5.88 -20.58
N LYS A 263 18.18 5.22 -21.72
CA LYS A 263 18.19 5.83 -23.04
C LYS A 263 17.21 5.14 -23.98
N GLY A 264 16.73 5.87 -24.96
CA GLY A 264 15.77 5.36 -25.93
C GLY A 264 15.92 5.96 -27.32
N ARG A 265 15.29 5.31 -28.29
CA ARG A 265 15.15 5.83 -29.66
C ARG A 265 13.84 5.37 -30.28
N ILE A 266 13.26 6.22 -31.12
CA ILE A 266 12.07 5.87 -31.88
C ILE A 266 12.48 4.90 -32.99
N VAL A 267 11.75 3.79 -33.12
CA VAL A 267 12.03 2.73 -34.10
C VAL A 267 10.77 2.32 -34.84
N THR A 268 10.94 1.68 -35.99
CA THR A 268 9.86 1.02 -36.74
C THR A 268 10.24 -0.44 -36.95
N PRO A 269 10.02 -1.31 -35.95
CA PRO A 269 10.46 -2.70 -36.03
C PRO A 269 9.62 -3.47 -37.07
N PRO A 270 10.24 -4.32 -37.91
CA PRO A 270 9.51 -5.13 -38.86
C PRO A 270 8.57 -6.10 -38.12
N GLY A 271 7.31 -6.19 -38.57
CA GLY A 271 6.31 -7.11 -38.00
C GLY A 271 5.69 -6.68 -36.67
N VAL A 272 6.06 -5.51 -36.12
CA VAL A 272 5.45 -4.97 -34.90
C VAL A 272 4.46 -3.87 -35.27
N GLN A 273 3.19 -4.05 -34.92
CA GLN A 273 2.21 -2.97 -35.00
C GLN A 273 2.33 -2.07 -33.77
N CYS A 274 2.89 -0.88 -33.98
CA CYS A 274 3.12 0.07 -32.89
C CYS A 274 1.84 0.71 -32.36
N ASN A 275 0.78 0.84 -33.18
CA ASN A 275 -0.48 1.52 -32.82
C ASN A 275 -0.23 2.83 -32.05
N GLY A 276 0.70 3.67 -32.54
CA GLY A 276 1.35 4.75 -31.79
C GLY A 276 2.84 4.79 -32.10
N LEU A 277 3.66 5.30 -31.19
CA LEU A 277 5.12 5.25 -31.30
C LEU A 277 5.66 3.93 -30.74
N CYS A 278 6.66 3.37 -31.41
CA CYS A 278 7.54 2.35 -30.86
C CYS A 278 8.85 2.99 -30.40
N VAL A 279 9.22 2.75 -29.14
CA VAL A 279 10.47 3.23 -28.56
C VAL A 279 11.29 2.03 -28.13
N GLU A 280 12.47 1.88 -28.72
CA GLU A 280 13.49 0.97 -28.19
C GLU A 280 14.09 1.60 -26.94
N VAL A 281 14.16 0.83 -25.86
CA VAL A 281 14.62 1.28 -24.55
C VAL A 281 15.80 0.43 -24.08
N ASP A 282 16.74 1.08 -23.38
CA ASP A 282 17.79 0.46 -22.58
C ASP A 282 17.91 1.24 -21.27
N MET A 283 17.37 0.68 -20.19
CA MET A 283 17.31 1.35 -18.89
C MET A 283 17.57 0.39 -17.73
N ILE A 284 17.92 0.94 -16.58
CA ILE A 284 18.13 0.16 -15.34
C ILE A 284 17.12 0.60 -14.30
N ILE A 285 16.40 -0.38 -13.75
CA ILE A 285 15.56 -0.21 -12.57
C ILE A 285 16.37 -0.65 -11.35
N LYS A 286 16.37 0.17 -10.30
CA LYS A 286 17.02 -0.15 -9.02
C LYS A 286 15.95 -0.32 -7.95
N LEU A 287 15.94 -1.45 -7.26
CA LEU A 287 14.96 -1.73 -6.21
C LEU A 287 15.59 -2.49 -5.04
N ASP A 288 15.16 -2.19 -3.83
CA ASP A 288 15.43 -3.05 -2.67
C ASP A 288 14.34 -4.11 -2.60
N ILE A 289 14.73 -5.36 -2.33
CA ILE A 289 13.79 -6.47 -2.14
C ILE A 289 13.67 -6.68 -0.64
N LYS A 290 12.49 -6.39 -0.07
CA LYS A 290 12.20 -6.51 1.36
C LYS A 290 11.34 -7.74 1.61
N LEU A 291 11.65 -8.46 2.68
CA LEU A 291 10.89 -9.61 3.16
C LEU A 291 10.18 -9.25 4.47
N SER A 292 8.91 -9.62 4.58
CA SER A 292 8.14 -9.62 5.82
C SER A 292 7.31 -10.89 5.92
N ASP A 293 6.71 -11.11 7.10
CA ASP A 293 5.71 -12.17 7.31
C ASP A 293 6.20 -13.54 6.81
N VAL A 294 7.46 -13.84 7.10
CA VAL A 294 8.11 -15.07 6.66
C VAL A 294 7.68 -16.21 7.57
N GLU A 295 7.17 -17.28 6.99
CA GLU A 295 6.86 -18.52 7.70
C GLU A 295 7.62 -19.68 7.07
N GLN A 296 8.00 -20.64 7.91
CA GLN A 296 8.56 -21.91 7.50
C GLN A 296 7.73 -23.00 8.14
N ASP A 297 7.10 -23.82 7.31
CA ASP A 297 6.18 -24.88 7.77
C ASP A 297 5.09 -24.33 8.72
N GLY A 298 4.56 -23.14 8.40
CA GLY A 298 3.55 -22.43 9.19
C GLY A 298 4.08 -21.81 10.49
N VAL A 299 5.38 -21.90 10.78
CA VAL A 299 6.00 -21.25 11.94
C VAL A 299 6.58 -19.89 11.53
N PRO A 300 6.10 -18.78 12.11
CA PRO A 300 6.63 -17.45 11.79
C PRO A 300 8.09 -17.29 12.20
N LEU A 301 8.93 -16.80 11.27
CA LEU A 301 10.29 -16.36 11.55
C LEU A 301 10.30 -14.86 11.88
N ARG A 302 11.00 -14.51 12.95
CA ARG A 302 11.12 -13.12 13.41
C ARG A 302 12.15 -12.35 12.60
N VAL A 303 11.83 -12.04 11.34
CA VAL A 303 12.74 -11.35 10.40
C VAL A 303 12.89 -9.85 10.68
N GLY A 304 11.91 -9.22 11.34
CA GLY A 304 11.94 -7.80 11.67
C GLY A 304 11.76 -6.85 10.48
N ASP A 305 11.55 -5.57 10.78
CA ASP A 305 11.09 -4.58 9.79
C ASP A 305 12.17 -4.12 8.80
N ARG A 306 13.43 -4.50 9.03
CA ARG A 306 14.59 -4.06 8.23
C ARG A 306 15.12 -5.14 7.29
N CYS A 307 14.49 -6.31 7.23
CA CYS A 307 14.98 -7.43 6.41
C CYS A 307 14.82 -7.13 4.92
N ALA A 308 15.89 -6.66 4.28
CA ALA A 308 15.92 -6.31 2.85
C ALA A 308 17.29 -6.57 2.22
N THR A 309 17.38 -6.48 0.90
CA THR A 309 18.67 -6.49 0.20
C THR A 309 19.54 -5.33 0.68
N ALA A 310 20.79 -5.61 1.07
CA ALA A 310 21.74 -4.63 1.61
C ALA A 310 22.18 -3.58 0.58
N THR A 311 22.08 -3.92 -0.71
CA THR A 311 22.23 -3.00 -1.83
C THR A 311 21.06 -3.20 -2.80
N PRO A 312 20.73 -2.21 -3.64
CA PRO A 312 19.65 -2.34 -4.61
C PRO A 312 19.95 -3.44 -5.64
N ALA A 313 18.95 -4.24 -5.98
CA ALA A 313 18.97 -5.09 -7.17
C ALA A 313 18.86 -4.21 -8.41
N GLU A 314 19.69 -4.47 -9.41
CA GLU A 314 19.68 -3.76 -10.69
C GLU A 314 19.06 -4.65 -11.76
N ILE A 315 17.93 -4.22 -12.31
CA ILE A 315 17.18 -4.95 -13.32
C ILE A 315 17.31 -4.20 -14.66
N PRO A 316 18.05 -4.74 -15.64
CA PRO A 316 18.15 -4.13 -16.95
C PRO A 316 16.87 -4.39 -17.73
N MET A 317 16.23 -3.32 -18.20
CA MET A 317 15.08 -3.38 -19.10
C MET A 317 15.51 -2.97 -20.50
N ARG A 318 15.50 -3.94 -21.41
CA ARG A 318 15.82 -3.76 -22.82
C ARG A 318 14.73 -4.34 -23.69
N GLY A 319 14.31 -3.59 -24.69
CA GLY A 319 13.25 -4.02 -25.60
C GLY A 319 12.56 -2.86 -26.28
N VAL A 320 11.41 -3.13 -26.88
CA VAL A 320 10.59 -2.11 -27.56
C VAL A 320 9.28 -1.95 -26.80
N ILE A 321 8.98 -0.71 -26.42
CA ILE A 321 7.66 -0.32 -25.91
C ILE A 321 6.85 0.18 -27.10
N ALA A 322 5.71 -0.46 -27.36
CA ALA A 322 4.76 -0.07 -28.39
C ALA A 322 3.56 0.69 -27.81
N GLY A 323 2.87 1.47 -28.64
CA GLY A 323 1.61 2.12 -28.30
C GLY A 323 1.75 3.46 -27.58
N ILE A 324 2.95 4.03 -27.53
CA ILE A 324 3.15 5.33 -26.86
C ILE A 324 2.42 6.43 -27.65
N GLY A 325 1.54 7.17 -26.97
CA GLY A 325 0.66 8.16 -27.59
C GLY A 325 -0.49 7.56 -28.43
N GLY A 326 -0.63 6.23 -28.42
CA GLY A 326 -1.68 5.51 -29.12
C GLY A 326 -2.87 5.12 -28.23
N PRO A 327 -3.80 4.31 -28.75
CA PRO A 327 -4.88 3.75 -27.94
C PRO A 327 -4.35 2.93 -26.74
N PRO A 328 -5.00 3.01 -25.57
CA PRO A 328 -4.63 2.20 -24.42
C PRO A 328 -4.84 0.70 -24.72
N GLY A 329 -4.13 -0.15 -23.97
CA GLY A 329 -4.21 -1.61 -24.10
C GLY A 329 -3.14 -2.24 -24.99
N THR A 330 -2.25 -1.44 -25.59
CA THR A 330 -1.12 -1.97 -26.36
C THR A 330 -0.13 -2.63 -25.40
N LYS A 331 0.25 -3.89 -25.69
CA LYS A 331 1.13 -4.70 -24.84
C LYS A 331 2.55 -4.75 -25.36
N SER A 332 3.52 -4.85 -24.47
CA SER A 332 4.93 -5.05 -24.78
C SER A 332 5.55 -6.02 -23.78
N GLU A 333 6.24 -7.04 -24.27
CA GLU A 333 6.86 -8.07 -23.43
C GLU A 333 8.34 -7.76 -23.20
N PHE A 334 8.78 -7.95 -21.96
CA PHE A 334 10.16 -7.74 -21.53
C PHE A 334 10.67 -8.96 -20.80
N ARG A 335 11.94 -9.29 -21.07
CA ARG A 335 12.67 -10.33 -20.35
C ARG A 335 13.99 -9.76 -19.85
N ALA A 336 14.23 -9.89 -18.55
CA ALA A 336 15.46 -9.43 -17.92
C ALA A 336 16.09 -10.55 -17.11
N ARG A 337 17.44 -10.54 -17.06
CA ARG A 337 18.21 -11.33 -16.10
C ARG A 337 18.81 -10.38 -15.09
N TYR A 338 18.76 -10.73 -13.81
CA TYR A 338 19.28 -9.89 -12.74
C TYR A 338 19.85 -10.70 -11.59
N ALA A 339 20.62 -10.04 -10.73
CA ALA A 339 21.14 -10.61 -9.50
C ALA A 339 20.35 -10.07 -8.31
N ILE A 340 20.01 -10.94 -7.37
CA ILE A 340 19.49 -10.54 -6.07
C ILE A 340 20.71 -10.32 -5.16
N PRO A 341 20.94 -9.11 -4.63
CA PRO A 341 22.05 -8.84 -3.71
C PRO A 341 21.90 -9.57 -2.39
N SER A 342 22.95 -9.57 -1.56
CA SER A 342 22.89 -10.10 -0.20
C SER A 342 21.83 -9.38 0.64
N TYR A 343 21.20 -10.10 1.54
CA TYR A 343 20.28 -9.52 2.54
C TYR A 343 21.04 -8.95 3.73
N GLY A 344 20.44 -7.96 4.38
CA GLY A 344 20.92 -7.35 5.62
C GLY A 344 19.77 -6.89 6.50
N GLY A 345 20.01 -6.81 7.81
CA GLY A 345 19.01 -6.34 8.78
C GLY A 345 17.89 -7.34 9.04
N CYS A 346 18.11 -8.62 8.74
CA CYS A 346 17.17 -9.70 8.95
C CYS A 346 17.38 -10.34 10.32
N GLY A 347 16.29 -10.41 11.08
CA GLY A 347 16.20 -11.06 12.38
C GLY A 347 16.11 -10.08 13.55
N THR A 348 15.22 -10.34 14.51
CA THR A 348 15.11 -9.54 15.75
C THR A 348 15.75 -10.20 16.97
N ALA A 349 15.79 -11.54 16.99
CA ALA A 349 16.39 -12.32 18.09
C ALA A 349 17.73 -12.97 17.70
N GLU A 350 17.90 -13.29 16.42
CA GLU A 350 19.11 -13.88 15.84
C GLU A 350 19.41 -13.22 14.50
N ASN A 351 20.65 -13.31 14.00
CA ASN A 351 20.99 -12.77 12.69
C ASN A 351 20.63 -13.78 11.58
N LEU A 352 19.65 -13.43 10.74
CA LEU A 352 19.16 -14.24 9.63
C LEU A 352 19.73 -13.82 8.26
N ASP A 353 20.61 -12.81 8.19
CA ASP A 353 21.15 -12.27 6.94
C ASP A 353 21.80 -13.36 6.07
N ARG A 354 22.58 -14.24 6.71
CA ARG A 354 23.28 -15.34 6.01
C ARG A 354 22.32 -16.40 5.49
N LEU A 355 21.22 -16.66 6.21
CA LEU A 355 20.20 -17.61 5.79
C LEU A 355 19.54 -17.12 4.48
N PHE A 356 18.99 -15.91 4.49
CA PHE A 356 18.33 -15.35 3.31
C PHE A 356 19.29 -15.11 2.14
N THR A 357 20.52 -14.66 2.44
CA THR A 357 21.57 -14.55 1.42
C THR A 357 21.93 -15.89 0.80
N GLY A 358 22.02 -16.95 1.62
CA GLY A 358 22.30 -18.31 1.16
C GLY A 358 21.20 -18.85 0.25
N LEU A 359 19.94 -18.63 0.62
CA LEU A 359 18.75 -19.18 -0.05
C LEU A 359 18.36 -18.43 -1.33
N VAL A 360 18.39 -17.09 -1.31
CA VAL A 360 17.74 -16.26 -2.34
C VAL A 360 18.74 -15.49 -3.18
N SER A 361 19.82 -14.97 -2.58
CA SER A 361 20.75 -14.06 -3.27
C SER A 361 21.63 -14.75 -4.29
N GLY A 362 21.95 -14.06 -5.39
CA GLY A 362 22.82 -14.55 -6.45
C GLY A 362 22.34 -14.16 -7.84
N PRO A 363 23.13 -14.46 -8.88
CA PRO A 363 22.78 -14.19 -10.27
C PRO A 363 21.77 -15.21 -10.83
N GLY A 364 21.31 -14.96 -12.05
CA GLY A 364 20.53 -15.92 -12.84
C GLY A 364 19.02 -15.85 -12.63
N ASN A 365 18.52 -14.91 -11.83
CA ASN A 365 17.10 -14.66 -11.70
C ASN A 365 16.56 -14.08 -13.00
N GLU A 366 15.32 -14.42 -13.32
CA GLU A 366 14.67 -14.01 -14.56
C GLU A 366 13.39 -13.24 -14.25
N LEU A 367 13.21 -12.08 -14.87
CA LEU A 367 11.95 -11.35 -14.85
C LEU A 367 11.33 -11.45 -16.24
N HIS A 368 10.07 -11.87 -16.30
CA HIS A 368 9.22 -11.77 -17.47
C HIS A 368 8.08 -10.81 -17.15
N SER A 369 8.01 -9.68 -17.83
CA SER A 369 6.99 -8.67 -17.58
C SER A 369 6.26 -8.26 -18.85
N ILE A 370 4.98 -7.95 -18.69
CA ILE A 370 4.11 -7.40 -19.71
C ILE A 370 3.80 -5.97 -19.30
N LEU A 371 4.16 -5.02 -20.16
CA LEU A 371 3.78 -3.62 -20.04
C LEU A 371 2.55 -3.38 -20.90
N THR A 372 1.51 -2.75 -20.35
CA THR A 372 0.30 -2.39 -21.09
C THR A 372 0.08 -0.89 -21.04
N THR A 373 -0.07 -0.23 -22.18
CA THR A 373 -0.33 1.21 -22.22
C THR A 373 -1.64 1.55 -21.54
N LEU A 374 -1.61 2.51 -20.62
CA LEU A 374 -2.77 3.02 -19.91
C LEU A 374 -3.27 4.32 -20.56
N PRO A 375 -4.56 4.68 -20.37
CA PRO A 375 -5.06 5.97 -20.79
C PRO A 375 -4.27 7.11 -20.13
N PRO A 376 -4.05 8.24 -20.83
CA PRO A 376 -3.47 9.43 -20.21
C PRO A 376 -4.29 9.82 -18.97
N GLY A 377 -3.65 9.90 -17.80
CA GLY A 377 -4.33 10.28 -16.55
C GLY A 377 -5.23 9.22 -15.93
N ALA A 378 -5.09 7.94 -16.29
CA ALA A 378 -5.77 6.87 -15.55
C ALA A 378 -5.17 6.75 -14.13
N PRO A 379 -5.99 6.74 -13.06
CA PRO A 379 -5.54 6.50 -11.69
C PRO A 379 -4.97 5.09 -11.51
#